data_AF-A0A5J4TSW9-F1
#
_entry.id   AF-A0A5J4TSW9-F1
#
_cell.length_a   1.000
_cell.length_b   1.000
_cell.length_c   1.000
_cell.angle_alpha   90.00
_cell.angle_beta   90.00
_cell.angle_gamma   90.00
#
_symmetry.space_group_name_H-M   'P 1'
#
loop_
_entity.id
_entity.type
_entity.pdbx_description
1 polymer ?
#
loop_
_entity_poly.entity_id
_entity_poly.type
_entity_poly.pdbx_seq_one_letter_code
_entity_poly.pdbx_strand_id
1 'polypeptide(L)'
;AISISFINTFLLFANLCDNKELQLLVSKKLYPHLFRLFSHISNKFIFRVINAIFTLLMYGTKTTTSASPHPHFVVIQEFEGTDQLYKLFKKIEADKLLKVKVGICLCLFFRAQEVPKKLSVKIFPILKALSQDLEKSNQVFAMNVLNALAKNQVNKEEIEKG
;
A
#
# COMPACT_ATOMS: atom_id res chain seq x y z
N ALA A 1 -6.64 -15.23 19.72
CA ALA A 1 -5.62 -14.85 18.72
C ALA A 1 -6.30 -14.70 17.35
N ILE A 2 -6.00 -13.65 16.57
CA ILE A 2 -6.53 -13.52 15.20
C ILE A 2 -5.80 -14.54 14.31
N SER A 3 -6.56 -15.41 13.64
CA SER A 3 -6.01 -16.48 12.80
C SER A 3 -5.80 -16.03 11.34
N ILE A 4 -4.97 -16.75 10.59
CA ILE A 4 -4.83 -16.54 9.14
C ILE A 4 -6.19 -16.70 8.45
N SER A 5 -7.00 -17.67 8.92
CA SER A 5 -8.34 -17.92 8.39
C SER A 5 -9.23 -16.70 8.54
N PHE A 6 -9.22 -16.06 9.72
CA PHE A 6 -10.00 -14.84 9.95
C PHE A 6 -9.61 -13.71 8.98
N ILE A 7 -8.31 -13.48 8.75
CA ILE A 7 -7.85 -12.46 7.80
C ILE A 7 -8.24 -12.81 6.36
N ASN A 8 -8.18 -14.09 5.98
CA ASN A 8 -8.65 -14.53 4.67
C ASN A 8 -10.16 -14.34 4.49
N THR A 9 -10.96 -14.67 5.50
CA THR A 9 -12.40 -14.44 5.47
C THR A 9 -12.73 -12.95 5.37
N PHE A 10 -12.05 -12.12 6.16
CA PHE A 10 -12.17 -10.65 6.04
C PHE A 10 -11.82 -10.16 4.64
N LEU A 11 -10.73 -10.66 4.05
CA LEU A 11 -10.31 -10.34 2.69
C LEU A 11 -11.34 -10.72 1.64
N LEU A 12 -11.90 -11.93 1.74
CA LEU A 12 -12.95 -12.40 0.85
C LEU A 12 -14.18 -11.52 0.97
N PHE A 13 -14.61 -11.22 2.20
CA PHE A 13 -15.72 -10.32 2.46
C PHE A 13 -15.49 -8.93 1.87
N ALA A 14 -14.34 -8.30 2.16
CA ALA A 14 -14.00 -6.98 1.66
C ALA A 14 -13.94 -6.92 0.12
N ASN A 15 -13.52 -7.99 -0.56
CA ASN A 15 -13.52 -8.05 -2.02
C ASN A 15 -14.93 -8.20 -2.63
N LEU A 16 -15.91 -8.67 -1.85
CA LEU A 16 -17.31 -8.79 -2.25
C LEU A 16 -18.12 -7.53 -1.94
N CYS A 17 -17.61 -6.66 -1.06
CA CYS A 17 -18.28 -5.45 -0.66
C CYS A 17 -18.39 -4.42 -1.79
N ASP A 18 -19.51 -3.70 -1.81
CA ASP A 18 -19.67 -2.51 -2.64
C ASP A 18 -18.92 -1.29 -2.08
N ASN A 19 -18.98 -0.18 -2.80
CA ASN A 19 -18.28 1.04 -2.38
C ASN A 19 -18.80 1.62 -1.05
N LYS A 20 -20.09 1.49 -0.72
CA LYS A 20 -20.66 2.02 0.54
C LYS A 20 -20.26 1.13 1.71
N GLU A 21 -20.27 -0.19 1.51
CA GLU A 21 -19.86 -1.17 2.50
C GLU A 21 -18.37 -1.03 2.84
N LEU A 22 -17.51 -0.84 1.84
CA LEU A 22 -16.08 -0.56 2.04
C LEU A 22 -15.84 0.75 2.80
N GLN A 23 -16.63 1.80 2.51
CA GLN A 23 -16.57 3.06 3.26
C GLN A 23 -16.93 2.85 4.74
N LEU A 24 -17.99 2.08 5.01
CA LEU A 24 -18.41 1.73 6.36
C LEU A 24 -17.31 0.95 7.08
N LEU A 25 -16.69 -0.03 6.43
CA LEU A 25 -15.56 -0.77 6.99
C LEU A 25 -14.41 0.17 7.39
N VAL A 26 -14.00 1.09 6.51
CA VAL A 26 -12.94 2.06 6.82
C VAL A 26 -13.30 2.92 8.04
N SER A 27 -14.56 3.36 8.16
CA SER A 27 -15.05 4.14 9.30
C SER A 27 -14.96 3.42 10.65
N LYS A 28 -14.89 2.08 10.67
CA LYS A 28 -14.77 1.27 11.89
C LYS A 28 -13.33 1.20 12.42
N LYS A 29 -12.44 2.10 11.99
CA LYS A 29 -11.03 2.20 12.43
C LYS A 29 -10.28 0.87 12.24
N LEU A 30 -10.47 0.21 11.10
CA LEU A 30 -9.83 -1.08 10.81
C LEU A 30 -8.31 -0.99 10.69
N TYR A 31 -7.79 0.14 10.20
CA TYR A 31 -6.36 0.30 9.94
C TYR A 31 -5.48 0.09 11.18
N PRO A 32 -5.70 0.76 12.33
CA PRO A 32 -4.95 0.46 13.56
C PRO A 32 -4.97 -1.02 13.95
N HIS A 33 -6.10 -1.70 13.79
CA HIS A 33 -6.23 -3.13 14.13
C HIS A 33 -5.40 -4.01 13.19
N LEU A 34 -5.44 -3.73 11.88
CA LEU A 34 -4.63 -4.46 10.89
C LEU A 34 -3.13 -4.24 11.11
N PHE A 35 -2.70 -3.01 11.41
CA PHE A 35 -1.29 -2.67 11.60
C PHE A 35 -0.70 -3.31 12.87
N ARG A 36 -1.49 -3.43 13.94
CA ARG A 36 -1.09 -4.17 15.15
C ARG A 36 -0.73 -5.63 14.87
N LEU A 37 -1.19 -6.21 13.77
CA LEU A 37 -0.88 -7.59 13.39
C LEU A 37 0.51 -7.76 12.75
N PHE A 38 1.27 -6.70 12.55
CA PHE A 38 2.66 -6.80 12.06
C PHE A 38 3.61 -7.38 13.11
N SER A 39 3.27 -7.34 14.39
CA SER A 39 4.12 -7.84 15.48
C SER A 39 4.02 -9.36 15.63
N HIS A 40 5.17 -10.05 15.48
CA HIS A 40 5.40 -11.46 15.85
C HIS A 40 4.62 -12.55 15.11
N ILE A 41 4.37 -12.39 13.80
CA ILE A 41 3.77 -13.45 12.98
C ILE A 41 4.61 -13.69 11.71
N SER A 42 4.54 -14.90 11.17
CA SER A 42 5.27 -15.31 9.96
C SER A 42 5.02 -14.36 8.77
N ASN A 43 5.99 -14.26 7.85
CA ASN A 43 5.86 -13.45 6.64
C ASN A 43 4.57 -13.79 5.85
N LYS A 44 4.15 -15.06 5.84
CA LYS A 44 2.90 -15.50 5.23
C LYS A 44 1.67 -14.82 5.84
N PHE A 45 1.64 -14.65 7.15
CA PHE A 45 0.55 -13.93 7.82
C PHE A 45 0.59 -12.44 7.49
N ILE A 46 1.77 -11.82 7.61
CA ILE A 46 1.96 -10.40 7.30
C ILE A 46 1.54 -10.11 5.86
N PHE A 47 1.87 -11.01 4.91
CA PHE A 47 1.43 -10.90 3.52
C PHE A 47 -0.09 -10.84 3.37
N ARG A 48 -0.84 -11.63 4.15
CA ARG A 48 -2.32 -11.56 4.14
C ARG A 48 -2.83 -10.23 4.69
N VAL A 49 -2.25 -9.75 5.79
CA VAL A 49 -2.61 -8.44 6.37
C VAL A 49 -2.31 -7.32 5.38
N ILE A 50 -1.16 -7.35 4.71
CA ILE A 50 -0.78 -6.35 3.70
C ILE A 50 -1.71 -6.40 2.49
N ASN A 51 -2.18 -7.58 2.06
CA ASN A 51 -3.20 -7.66 1.03
C ASN A 51 -4.52 -7.02 1.47
N ALA A 52 -4.91 -7.18 2.75
CA ALA A 52 -6.11 -6.54 3.27
C ALA A 52 -6.00 -5.01 3.26
N ILE A 53 -4.85 -4.49 3.68
CA ILE A 53 -4.54 -3.06 3.60
C ILE A 53 -4.56 -2.61 2.14
N PHE A 54 -3.91 -3.33 1.23
CA PHE A 54 -3.88 -3.03 -0.19
C PHE A 54 -5.29 -2.94 -0.80
N THR A 55 -6.18 -3.90 -0.52
CA THR A 55 -7.58 -3.86 -0.98
C THR A 55 -8.28 -2.57 -0.53
N LEU A 56 -8.14 -2.19 0.75
CA LEU A 56 -8.73 -0.95 1.28
C LEU A 56 -8.15 0.31 0.62
N LEU A 57 -6.85 0.32 0.32
CA LEU A 57 -6.21 1.43 -0.39
C LEU A 57 -6.70 1.54 -1.83
N MET A 58 -6.75 0.42 -2.56
CA MET A 58 -7.26 0.40 -3.92
C MET A 58 -8.70 0.89 -3.99
N TYR A 59 -9.53 0.55 -3.00
CA TYR A 59 -10.86 1.15 -2.87
C TYR A 59 -10.77 2.68 -2.70
N GLY A 60 -9.96 3.16 -1.76
CA GLY A 60 -9.74 4.59 -1.54
C GLY A 60 -9.35 5.31 -2.83
N THR A 61 -8.48 4.73 -3.66
CA THR A 61 -8.07 5.35 -4.92
C THR A 61 -9.20 5.56 -5.92
N LYS A 62 -10.30 4.79 -5.84
CA LYS A 62 -11.47 4.91 -6.71
C LYS A 62 -12.45 6.01 -6.29
N THR A 63 -12.35 6.49 -5.05
CA THR A 63 -13.29 7.47 -4.49
C THR A 63 -12.93 8.93 -4.78
N THR A 64 -11.72 9.17 -5.31
CA THR A 64 -11.11 10.49 -5.46
C THR A 64 -10.20 10.52 -6.68
N THR A 65 -9.98 11.70 -7.26
CA THR A 65 -9.14 11.85 -8.47
C THR A 65 -7.68 11.55 -8.17
N SER A 66 -6.93 11.07 -9.18
CA SER A 66 -5.50 10.74 -9.01
C SER A 66 -4.60 11.95 -8.72
N ALA A 67 -5.08 13.16 -9.01
CA ALA A 67 -4.40 14.42 -8.71
C ALA A 67 -4.61 14.89 -7.26
N SER A 68 -5.47 14.22 -6.49
CA SER A 68 -5.70 14.53 -5.07
C SER A 68 -4.92 13.58 -4.15
N PRO A 69 -4.56 14.03 -2.92
CA PRO A 69 -4.02 13.14 -1.89
C PRO A 69 -4.87 11.89 -1.69
N HIS A 70 -4.26 10.79 -1.24
CA HIS A 70 -5.03 9.57 -0.97
C HIS A 70 -6.07 9.82 0.14
N PRO A 71 -7.35 9.43 -0.02
CA PRO A 71 -8.42 9.80 0.93
C PRO A 71 -8.21 9.20 2.32
N HIS A 72 -7.51 8.06 2.38
CA HIS A 72 -7.17 7.40 3.64
C HIS A 72 -5.83 7.88 4.23
N PHE A 73 -5.17 8.89 3.65
CA PHE A 73 -3.86 9.34 4.14
C PHE A 73 -3.95 9.88 5.58
N VAL A 74 -4.94 10.74 5.87
CA VAL A 74 -5.10 11.38 7.18
C VAL A 74 -5.29 10.33 8.29
N VAL A 75 -6.24 9.41 8.13
CA VAL A 75 -6.50 8.35 9.12
C VAL A 75 -5.29 7.45 9.36
N ILE A 76 -4.42 7.27 8.36
CA ILE A 76 -3.20 6.48 8.50
C ILE A 76 -2.10 7.24 9.24
N GLN A 77 -2.03 8.56 9.07
CA GLN A 77 -1.07 9.39 9.79
C GLN A 77 -1.43 9.56 11.26
N GLU A 78 -2.72 9.54 11.64
CA GLU A 78 -3.17 9.64 13.04
C GLU A 78 -2.52 8.63 14.01
N PHE A 79 -1.98 7.52 13.50
CA PHE A 79 -1.30 6.49 14.28
C PHE A 79 0.08 6.11 13.72
N GLU A 80 0.70 7.01 12.95
CA GLU A 80 2.03 6.80 12.35
C GLU A 80 2.11 5.57 11.43
N GLY A 81 1.01 5.23 10.74
CA GLY A 81 0.95 4.01 9.93
C GLY A 81 2.01 3.98 8.83
N THR A 82 2.32 5.10 8.18
CA THR A 82 3.39 5.14 7.17
C THR A 82 4.76 4.78 7.75
N ASP A 83 5.09 5.22 8.97
CA ASP A 83 6.32 4.83 9.65
C ASP A 83 6.33 3.35 10.05
N GLN A 84 5.19 2.79 10.46
CA GLN A 84 5.07 1.36 10.74
C GLN A 84 5.32 0.51 9.49
N LEU A 85 4.76 0.89 8.34
CA LEU A 85 5.03 0.22 7.06
C LEU A 85 6.48 0.39 6.62
N TYR A 86 7.09 1.56 6.85
CA TYR A 86 8.49 1.76 6.55
C TYR A 86 9.39 0.88 7.43
N LYS A 87 9.12 0.78 8.74
CA LYS A 87 9.81 -0.14 9.65
C LYS A 87 9.69 -1.59 9.18
N LEU A 88 8.49 -2.02 8.78
CA LEU A 88 8.25 -3.35 8.22
C LEU A 88 9.04 -3.57 6.91
N PHE A 89 9.01 -2.61 5.99
CA PHE A 89 9.73 -2.66 4.72
C PHE A 89 11.24 -2.85 4.90
N LYS A 90 11.83 -2.17 5.90
CA LYS A 90 13.25 -2.35 6.24
C LYS A 90 13.55 -3.73 6.81
N LYS A 91 12.64 -4.28 7.64
CA LYS A 91 12.81 -5.58 8.30
C LYS A 91 12.71 -6.76 7.33
N ILE A 92 11.96 -6.62 6.24
CA ILE A 92 11.81 -7.68 5.25
C ILE A 92 13.03 -7.69 4.32
N GLU A 93 13.88 -8.71 4.44
CA GLU A 93 15.07 -8.86 3.60
C GLU A 93 14.89 -9.97 2.54
N ALA A 94 14.57 -11.19 2.97
CA ALA A 94 14.53 -12.37 2.09
C ALA A 94 13.24 -12.48 1.25
N ASP A 95 12.10 -12.00 1.74
CA ASP A 95 10.81 -12.14 1.06
C ASP A 95 10.58 -10.97 0.08
N LYS A 96 11.10 -11.14 -1.14
CA LYS A 96 11.02 -10.14 -2.21
C LYS A 96 9.57 -9.75 -2.53
N LEU A 97 8.66 -10.71 -2.56
CA LEU A 97 7.26 -10.47 -2.92
C LEU A 97 6.54 -9.66 -1.84
N LEU A 98 6.72 -10.02 -0.58
CA LEU A 98 6.17 -9.24 0.54
C LEU A 98 6.75 -7.83 0.57
N LYS A 99 8.07 -7.70 0.39
CA LYS A 99 8.76 -6.39 0.38
C LYS A 99 8.20 -5.46 -0.70
N VAL A 100 8.01 -6.00 -1.92
CA VAL A 100 7.36 -5.29 -3.04
C VAL A 100 5.97 -4.81 -2.65
N LYS A 101 5.12 -5.69 -2.11
CA LYS A 101 3.74 -5.32 -1.74
C LYS A 101 3.69 -4.26 -0.64
N VAL A 102 4.54 -4.37 0.38
CA VAL A 102 4.65 -3.35 1.43
C VAL A 102 5.08 -2.01 0.83
N GLY A 103 6.05 -2.02 -0.09
CA GLY A 103 6.50 -0.82 -0.78
C GLY A 103 5.40 -0.15 -1.61
N ILE A 104 4.61 -0.94 -2.35
CA ILE A 104 3.45 -0.45 -3.10
C ILE A 104 2.43 0.21 -2.16
N CYS A 105 2.05 -0.45 -1.06
CA CYS A 105 1.12 0.11 -0.09
C CYS A 105 1.62 1.43 0.50
N LEU A 106 2.93 1.51 0.81
CA LEU A 106 3.55 2.70 1.35
C LEU A 106 3.52 3.86 0.35
N CYS A 107 3.81 3.61 -0.93
CA CYS A 107 3.76 4.63 -1.98
C CYS A 107 2.32 5.10 -2.32
N LEU A 108 1.31 4.23 -2.22
CA LEU A 108 -0.09 4.60 -2.45
C LEU A 108 -0.55 5.74 -1.52
N PHE A 109 0.00 5.83 -0.32
CA PHE A 109 -0.29 6.92 0.62
C PHE A 109 0.20 8.28 0.10
N PHE A 110 1.36 8.31 -0.56
CA PHE A 110 1.96 9.53 -1.10
C PHE A 110 1.43 9.90 -2.49
N ARG A 111 0.26 9.39 -2.88
CA ARG A 111 -0.41 9.82 -4.12
C ARG A 111 -0.53 11.35 -4.15
N ALA A 112 -0.11 11.97 -5.27
CA ALA A 112 -0.10 13.41 -5.48
C ALA A 112 0.63 14.23 -4.37
N GLN A 113 1.50 13.57 -3.61
CA GLN A 113 2.29 14.17 -2.53
C GLN A 113 3.75 13.80 -2.70
N GLU A 114 4.66 14.62 -2.19
CA GLU A 114 6.09 14.31 -2.23
C GLU A 114 6.38 13.04 -1.41
N VAL A 115 7.10 12.10 -2.01
CA VAL A 115 7.60 10.92 -1.32
C VAL A 115 8.90 11.30 -0.61
N PRO A 116 9.06 11.00 0.69
CA PRO A 116 10.30 11.29 1.39
C PRO A 116 11.52 10.70 0.66
N LYS A 117 12.59 11.49 0.47
CA LYS A 117 13.77 11.07 -0.31
C LYS A 117 14.35 9.72 0.13
N LYS A 118 14.39 9.46 1.45
CA LYS A 118 14.84 8.19 2.05
C LYS A 118 14.04 6.95 1.60
N LEU A 119 12.87 7.17 1.02
CA LEU A 119 11.94 6.16 0.55
C LEU A 119 11.93 6.07 -0.98
N SER A 120 11.85 7.21 -1.67
CA SER A 120 11.77 7.26 -3.14
C SER A 120 12.96 6.55 -3.80
N VAL A 121 14.19 6.81 -3.33
CA VAL A 121 15.41 6.17 -3.83
C VAL A 121 15.41 4.64 -3.72
N LYS A 122 14.61 4.07 -2.80
CA LYS A 122 14.51 2.62 -2.60
C LYS A 122 13.36 2.00 -3.39
N ILE A 123 12.22 2.68 -3.46
CA ILE A 123 10.99 2.09 -4.01
C ILE A 123 10.81 2.40 -5.49
N PHE A 124 11.21 3.58 -5.98
CA PHE A 124 10.99 3.93 -7.38
C PHE A 124 11.69 2.96 -8.35
N PRO A 125 12.95 2.53 -8.11
CA PRO A 125 13.58 1.51 -8.96
C PRO A 125 12.80 0.18 -8.97
N ILE A 126 12.25 -0.22 -7.81
CA ILE A 126 11.44 -1.44 -7.68
C ILE A 126 10.15 -1.30 -8.50
N LEU A 127 9.45 -0.18 -8.38
CA LEU A 127 8.21 0.08 -9.13
C LEU A 127 8.46 0.13 -10.64
N LYS A 128 9.56 0.75 -11.08
CA LYS A 128 9.96 0.78 -12.50
C LYS A 128 10.21 -0.61 -13.04
N ALA A 129 11.05 -1.40 -12.37
CA ALA A 129 11.32 -2.78 -12.76
C ALA A 129 10.02 -3.61 -12.84
N LEU A 130 9.10 -3.43 -11.88
CA LEU A 130 7.80 -4.10 -11.91
C LEU A 130 6.90 -3.62 -13.06
N SER A 131 6.96 -2.34 -13.42
CA SER A 131 6.17 -1.78 -14.53
C SER A 131 6.65 -2.26 -15.91
N GLN A 132 7.86 -2.82 -15.98
CA GLN A 132 8.45 -3.39 -17.20
C GLN A 132 8.29 -4.92 -17.27
N ASP A 133 7.83 -5.56 -16.20
CA ASP A 133 7.70 -7.02 -16.10
C ASP A 133 6.35 -7.48 -16.70
N LEU A 134 6.37 -7.79 -17.99
CA LEU A 134 5.18 -8.13 -18.81
C LEU A 134 4.46 -9.42 -18.38
N GLU A 135 5.10 -10.28 -17.59
CA GLU A 135 4.52 -11.57 -17.17
C GLU A 135 3.73 -11.46 -15.85
N LYS A 136 3.77 -10.31 -15.15
CA LYS A 136 3.22 -10.19 -13.80
C LYS A 136 1.98 -9.31 -13.74
N SER A 137 0.98 -9.81 -13.02
CA SER A 137 -0.25 -9.08 -12.64
C SER A 137 0.01 -7.77 -11.88
N ASN A 138 1.23 -7.56 -11.37
CA ASN A 138 1.64 -6.35 -10.66
C ASN A 138 2.08 -5.19 -11.58
N GLN A 139 2.27 -5.43 -12.89
CA GLN A 139 2.76 -4.42 -13.83
C GLN A 139 1.84 -3.19 -13.90
N VAL A 140 0.55 -3.44 -14.14
CA VAL A 140 -0.48 -2.38 -14.24
C VAL A 140 -0.58 -1.59 -12.93
N PHE A 141 -0.50 -2.28 -11.78
CA PHE A 141 -0.51 -1.62 -10.49
C PHE A 141 0.72 -0.74 -10.29
N ALA A 142 1.92 -1.22 -10.63
CA ALA A 142 3.15 -0.44 -10.51
C ALA A 142 3.10 0.81 -11.41
N MET A 143 2.63 0.67 -12.64
CA MET A 143 2.47 1.79 -13.58
C MET A 143 1.46 2.82 -13.06
N ASN A 144 0.32 2.37 -12.53
CA ASN A 144 -0.68 3.26 -11.93
C ASN A 144 -0.13 4.01 -10.71
N VAL A 145 0.65 3.34 -9.85
CA VAL A 145 1.30 3.98 -8.70
C VAL A 145 2.31 5.03 -9.16
N LEU A 146 3.20 4.71 -10.11
CA LEU A 146 4.17 5.66 -10.66
C LEU A 146 3.48 6.89 -11.26
N ASN A 147 2.43 6.69 -12.06
CA ASN A 147 1.65 7.78 -12.66
C ASN A 147 0.99 8.68 -11.60
N ALA A 148 0.54 8.09 -10.49
CA ALA A 148 -0.11 8.82 -9.42
C ALA A 148 0.90 9.57 -8.52
N LEU A 149 2.11 9.02 -8.36
CA LEU A 149 3.23 9.69 -7.68
C LEU A 149 3.79 10.85 -8.49
N ALA A 150 3.91 10.69 -9.81
CA ALA A 150 4.39 11.71 -10.76
C ALA A 150 3.45 12.91 -10.92
N LYS A 151 2.29 12.91 -10.24
CA LYS A 151 1.45 14.12 -10.10
C LYS A 151 2.11 15.18 -9.22
N ASN A 152 3.05 14.79 -8.36
CA ASN A 152 3.94 15.70 -7.67
C ASN A 152 5.22 15.92 -8.51
N GLN A 153 5.63 17.17 -8.69
CA GLN A 153 6.74 17.54 -9.58
C GLN A 153 8.09 16.95 -9.12
N VAL A 154 8.38 16.97 -7.82
CA VAL A 154 9.64 16.40 -7.27
C VAL A 154 9.72 14.91 -7.53
N ASN A 155 8.62 14.18 -7.28
CA ASN A 155 8.54 12.76 -7.59
C ASN A 155 8.70 12.49 -9.08
N LYS A 156 8.06 13.29 -9.94
CA LYS A 156 8.15 13.14 -11.40
C LYS A 156 9.59 13.23 -11.87
N GLU A 157 10.32 14.26 -11.44
CA GLU A 157 11.73 14.44 -11.78
C GLU A 157 12.58 13.28 -11.28
N GLU A 158 12.32 12.75 -10.08
CA GLU A 158 13.05 11.60 -9.57
C GLU A 158 12.70 10.29 -10.32
N ILE A 159 11.46 10.14 -10.75
CA ILE A 159 11.02 9.01 -11.59
C ILE A 159 11.64 9.13 -13.00
N GLU A 160 11.87 10.32 -13.55
CA GLU A 160 12.46 10.47 -14.90
C GLU A 160 14.00 10.40 -14.90
N LYS A 161 14.67 10.70 -13.78
CA LYS A 161 16.14 10.71 -13.66
C LYS A 161 16.84 9.35 -13.74
N GLY A 162 16.11 8.24 -13.78
CA GLY A 162 16.70 6.89 -13.87
C GLY A 162 15.72 5.91 -14.46
#